data_AF-A0A9Y2AS70-F1
#
_entry.id   AF-A0A9Y2AS70-F1
#
_cell.length_a   1.000
_cell.length_b   1.000
_cell.length_c   1.000
_cell.angle_alpha   90.00
_cell.angle_beta   90.00
_cell.angle_gamma   90.00
#
_symmetry.space_group_name_H-M   'P 1'
#
loop_
_entity.id
_entity.type
_entity.pdbx_description
1 polymer ?
#
loop_
_entity_poly.entity_id
_entity_poly.type
_entity_poly.pdbx_seq_one_letter_code
_entity_poly.pdbx_strand_id
1 'polypeptide(L)'
;MPMNRIHPSSGKLFHELLIRCLAEQHQPTEDEIELVAGKIWQDSHGSLTGQPWPDVARGSDAHRQMIEAAMMALGTHERSAIPLQ
;
A
#
# COMPACT_ATOMS: atom_id res chain seq x y z
N MET A 1 -21.87 15.05 -5.19
CA MET A 1 -20.44 15.15 -5.53
C MET A 1 -19.93 13.73 -5.73
N PRO A 2 -19.62 13.25 -6.95
CA PRO A 2 -19.05 11.91 -7.08
C PRO A 2 -17.57 12.00 -6.71
N MET A 3 -17.21 11.38 -5.59
CA MET A 3 -15.82 11.11 -5.23
C MET A 3 -15.18 10.35 -6.39
N ASN A 4 -14.16 10.97 -6.97
CA ASN A 4 -13.34 10.42 -8.04
C ASN A 4 -12.84 9.05 -7.59
N ARG A 5 -13.41 7.98 -8.16
CA ARG A 5 -12.94 6.61 -7.93
C ARG A 5 -11.52 6.55 -8.48
N ILE A 6 -10.53 6.75 -7.62
CA ILE A 6 -9.14 6.48 -7.93
C ILE A 6 -9.09 4.98 -8.21
N HIS A 7 -9.07 4.62 -9.48
CA HIS A 7 -8.94 3.23 -9.91
C HIS A 7 -7.54 2.76 -9.52
N PRO A 8 -7.39 1.72 -8.66
CA PRO A 8 -6.10 1.13 -8.32
C PRO A 8 -5.41 0.45 -9.53
N SER A 9 -6.03 0.51 -10.71
CA SER A 9 -5.62 -0.17 -11.94
C SER A 9 -4.38 0.39 -12.64
N SER A 10 -3.87 1.56 -12.25
CA SER A 10 -2.74 2.16 -12.95
C SER A 10 -1.43 1.77 -12.28
N GLY A 11 -0.84 0.66 -12.73
CA GLY A 11 0.51 0.26 -12.32
C GLY A 11 1.51 1.43 -12.37
N LYS A 12 1.35 2.39 -13.27
CA LYS A 12 2.14 3.64 -13.34
C LYS A 12 2.11 4.46 -12.04
N LEU A 13 0.95 4.66 -11.42
CA LEU A 13 0.84 5.49 -10.21
C LEU A 13 1.64 4.86 -9.04
N PHE A 14 1.57 3.54 -8.92
CA PHE A 14 2.40 2.80 -7.96
C PHE A 14 3.89 2.97 -8.23
N HIS A 15 4.33 2.90 -9.49
CA HIS A 15 5.75 3.08 -9.82
C HIS A 15 6.21 4.52 -9.55
N GLU A 16 5.41 5.53 -9.88
CA GLU A 16 5.73 6.93 -9.58
C GLU A 16 5.82 7.20 -8.08
N LEU A 17 4.90 6.64 -7.28
CA LEU A 17 4.94 6.74 -5.81
C LEU A 17 6.17 6.06 -5.21
N LEU A 18 6.52 4.87 -5.70
CA LEU A 18 7.75 4.17 -5.32
C LEU A 18 9.00 5.01 -5.64
N ILE A 19 9.07 5.56 -6.86
CA ILE A 19 10.20 6.39 -7.29
C ILE A 19 10.27 7.66 -6.43
N ARG A 20 9.14 8.34 -6.15
CA ARG A 20 9.14 9.54 -5.31
C ARG A 20 9.54 9.24 -3.86
N CYS A 21 9.02 8.17 -3.26
CA CYS A 21 9.40 7.81 -1.89
C CYS A 21 10.90 7.44 -1.80
N LEU A 22 11.42 6.68 -2.77
CA LEU A 22 12.82 6.24 -2.77
C LEU A 22 13.80 7.33 -3.20
N ALA A 23 13.47 8.14 -4.21
CA ALA A 23 14.37 9.15 -4.78
C ALA A 23 14.28 10.50 -4.06
N GLU A 24 13.09 10.89 -3.58
CA GLU A 24 12.86 12.20 -2.96
C GLU A 24 12.83 12.14 -1.43
N GLN A 25 13.06 10.96 -0.83
CA GLN A 25 12.88 10.71 0.62
C GLN A 25 11.51 11.20 1.12
N HIS A 26 10.51 11.13 0.25
CA HIS A 26 9.18 11.55 0.59
C HIS A 26 8.57 10.54 1.56
N GLN A 27 8.11 11.02 2.71
CA GLN A 27 7.35 10.18 3.63
C GLN A 27 5.94 10.01 3.04
N PRO A 28 5.53 8.78 2.67
CA PRO A 28 4.24 8.56 2.07
C PRO A 28 3.14 8.87 3.07
N THR A 29 2.07 9.45 2.55
CA THR A 29 0.84 9.74 3.28
C THR A 29 0.02 8.47 3.50
N GLU A 30 -0.92 8.50 4.45
CA GLU A 30 -1.82 7.39 4.73
C GLU A 30 -2.62 6.96 3.48
N ASP A 31 -3.05 7.92 2.66
CA ASP A 31 -3.74 7.67 1.39
C ASP A 31 -2.86 6.94 0.37
N GLU A 32 -1.56 7.27 0.30
CA GLU A 32 -0.61 6.61 -0.61
C GLU A 32 -0.29 5.18 -0.14
N ILE A 33 -0.18 4.97 1.17
CA ILE A 33 -0.02 3.64 1.77
C ILE A 33 -1.25 2.76 1.47
N GLU A 34 -2.45 3.30 1.65
CA GLU A 34 -3.72 2.62 1.33
C GLU A 34 -3.82 2.29 -0.17
N LEU A 35 -3.34 3.18 -1.04
CA LEU A 35 -3.32 2.95 -2.48
C LEU A 35 -2.37 1.82 -2.87
N VAL A 36 -1.18 1.77 -2.27
CA VAL A 36 -0.22 0.70 -2.46
C VAL A 36 -0.73 -0.62 -1.89
N ALA A 37 -1.30 -0.61 -0.68
CA ALA A 37 -1.88 -1.78 -0.04
C ALA A 37 -3.01 -2.37 -0.89
N GLY A 38 -3.88 -1.52 -1.46
CA GLY A 38 -4.95 -1.96 -2.35
C GLY A 38 -4.44 -2.60 -3.64
N LYS A 39 -3.31 -2.13 -4.18
CA LYS A 39 -2.67 -2.78 -5.32
C LYS A 39 -2.08 -4.14 -4.95
N ILE A 40 -1.35 -4.23 -3.83
CA ILE A 40 -0.80 -5.50 -3.34
C ILE A 40 -1.92 -6.50 -3.07
N TRP A 41 -3.03 -6.05 -2.49
CA TRP A 41 -4.23 -6.86 -2.29
C TRP A 41 -4.83 -7.34 -3.61
N GLN A 42 -4.96 -6.46 -4.61
CA GLN A 42 -5.47 -6.84 -5.92
C GLN A 42 -4.55 -7.86 -6.62
N ASP A 43 -3.24 -7.66 -6.56
CA ASP A 43 -2.25 -8.54 -7.21
C ASP A 43 -2.17 -9.90 -6.49
N SER A 44 -2.32 -9.93 -5.16
CA SER A 44 -2.21 -11.14 -4.33
C SER A 44 -3.53 -11.91 -4.18
N HIS A 45 -4.61 -11.20 -3.82
CA HIS A 45 -5.91 -11.77 -3.47
C HIS A 45 -7.00 -11.50 -4.52
N GLY A 46 -6.82 -10.50 -5.40
CA GLY A 46 -7.81 -10.17 -6.43
C GLY A 46 -8.11 -11.34 -7.37
N SER A 47 -7.18 -12.29 -7.53
CA SER A 47 -7.41 -13.54 -8.27
C SER A 47 -8.02 -14.68 -7.43
N LEU A 48 -7.94 -14.62 -6.10
CA LEU A 48 -8.35 -15.70 -5.19
C LEU A 48 -9.71 -15.48 -4.53
N THR A 49 -10.01 -14.25 -4.13
CA THR A 49 -11.24 -13.92 -3.38
C THR A 49 -12.19 -13.02 -4.16
N GLY A 50 -11.68 -12.29 -5.17
CA GLY A 50 -12.47 -11.31 -5.94
C GLY A 50 -12.98 -10.13 -5.10
N GLN A 51 -12.61 -10.04 -3.81
CA GLN A 51 -13.02 -8.98 -2.92
C GLN A 51 -12.16 -7.74 -3.19
N PRO A 52 -12.74 -6.57 -3.46
CA PRO A 52 -11.97 -5.36 -3.66
C PRO A 52 -11.44 -4.82 -2.32
N TRP A 53 -10.28 -4.15 -2.35
CA TRP A 53 -9.62 -3.62 -1.15
C TRP A 53 -10.51 -2.74 -0.25
N PRO A 54 -11.36 -1.83 -0.77
CA PRO A 54 -12.25 -1.02 0.08
C PRO A 54 -13.28 -1.83 0.87
N ASP A 55 -13.58 -3.05 0.42
CA ASP A 55 -14.51 -3.95 1.11
C ASP A 55 -13.81 -4.81 2.17
N VAL A 56 -12.47 -4.75 2.27
CA VAL A 56 -11.73 -5.42 3.34
C VAL A 56 -11.97 -4.64 4.64
N ALA A 57 -12.36 -5.34 5.69
CA ALA A 57 -12.64 -4.73 6.98
C ALA A 57 -11.38 -4.03 7.53
N ARG A 58 -11.47 -2.71 7.74
CA ARG A 58 -10.39 -1.92 8.35
C ARG A 58 -10.03 -2.46 9.73
N GLY A 59 -8.74 -2.68 9.97
CA GLY A 59 -8.24 -3.25 11.21
C GLY A 59 -8.32 -4.78 11.31
N SER A 60 -8.82 -5.48 10.29
CA SER A 60 -8.65 -6.93 10.17
C SER A 60 -7.18 -7.30 9.95
N ASP A 61 -6.83 -8.57 10.22
CA ASP A 61 -5.47 -9.07 9.99
C ASP A 61 -5.04 -8.93 8.53
N ALA A 62 -5.96 -9.13 7.59
CA ALA A 62 -5.72 -8.91 6.17
C ALA A 62 -5.42 -7.44 5.86
N HIS A 63 -6.18 -6.51 6.44
CA HIS A 63 -5.95 -5.07 6.26
C HIS A 63 -4.55 -4.69 6.79
N ARG A 64 -4.21 -5.11 8.01
CA ARG A 64 -2.90 -4.84 8.61
C ARG A 64 -1.74 -5.41 7.79
N GLN A 65 -1.86 -6.65 7.33
CA GLN A 65 -0.81 -7.30 6.53
C GLN A 65 -0.52 -6.56 5.22
N MET A 66 -1.55 -6.08 4.52
CA MET A 66 -1.33 -5.35 3.26
C MET A 66 -0.78 -3.94 3.51
N ILE A 67 -1.18 -3.29 4.61
CA ILE A 67 -0.60 -2.00 5.02
C ILE A 67 0.88 -2.16 5.39
N GLU A 68 1.25 -3.20 6.13
CA GLU A 68 2.65 -3.52 6.42
C GLU A 68 3.45 -3.82 5.15
N ALA A 69 2.88 -4.60 4.23
CA ALA A 69 3.49 -4.86 2.93
C ALA A 69 3.70 -3.57 2.12
N ALA A 70 2.74 -2.64 2.15
CA ALA A 70 2.84 -1.35 1.51
C ALA A 70 3.95 -0.48 2.11
N MET A 71 4.03 -0.40 3.44
CA MET A 71 5.11 0.32 4.12
C MET A 71 6.49 -0.28 3.84
N MET A 72 6.60 -1.61 3.77
CA MET A 72 7.84 -2.28 3.36
C MET A 72 8.21 -1.95 1.91
N ALA A 73 7.24 -1.96 0.99
CA ALA A 73 7.47 -1.64 -0.42
C ALA A 73 7.91 -0.18 -0.61
N LEU A 74 7.34 0.75 0.16
CA LEU A 74 7.68 2.17 0.12
C LEU A 74 8.98 2.51 0.88
N GLY A 75 9.59 1.53 1.55
CA GLY A 75 10.84 1.73 2.30
C GLY A 75 10.65 2.55 3.59
N THR A 76 9.42 2.66 4.08
CA THR A 76 9.06 3.51 5.24
C THR A 76 8.86 2.75 6.52
N HIS A 77 9.23 1.47 6.52
CA HIS A 77 9.77 0.90 7.74
C HIS A 77 10.99 1.75 8.10
N GLU A 78 10.77 2.68 9.03
CA GLU A 78 11.76 2.96 10.06
C GLU A 78 12.42 1.62 10.33
N ARG A 79 13.69 1.51 9.92
CA ARG A 79 14.55 0.43 10.32
C ARG A 79 14.37 0.37 11.82
N SER A 80 13.51 -0.53 12.30
CA SER A 80 13.54 -1.00 13.67
C SER A 80 14.93 -1.59 13.73
N ALA A 81 15.84 -0.73 14.17
CA ALA A 81 17.22 -1.04 14.36
C ALA A 81 17.16 -2.16 15.37
N ILE A 82 17.25 -3.38 14.88
CA ILE A 82 17.62 -4.52 15.69
C ILE A 82 18.93 -4.05 16.32
N PRO A 83 18.97 -3.73 17.63
CA PRO A 83 20.27 -3.55 18.25
C PRO A 83 20.88 -4.93 18.17
N LEU A 84 21.97 -5.06 17.43
CA LEU A 84 22.87 -6.20 17.59
C LEU A 84 23.33 -6.16 19.05
N GLN A 85 22.66 -6.95 19.89
CA GLN A 85 23.11 -7.33 21.23
C GLN A 85 23.72 -8.72 21.12
#